data_AF-A0A534J1U7-F1
#
_entry.id   AF-A0A534J1U7-F1
#
_cell.length_a   1.000
_cell.length_b   1.000
_cell.length_c   1.000
_cell.angle_alpha   90.00
_cell.angle_beta   90.00
_cell.angle_gamma   90.00
#
_symmetry.space_group_name_H-M   'P 1'
#
loop_
_entity.id
_entity.type
_entity.pdbx_description
1 polymer ?
#
loop_
_entity_poly.entity_id
_entity_poly.type
_entity_poly.pdbx_seq_one_letter_code
_entity_poly.pdbx_strand_id
1 'polypeptide(L)'
;MDFRRPWPFALFVLLAHVLSRFLGVAVHEFLGHSALACLLGGSAYPLYVSPGSGITYVYLTEGTPVAGVVAMLAAGIAVETAVGVAIWWLTRRSPSAAWRAFGVVAATVFIVYSLVYMAAGAFEGFPGDTWAIVSTLQDPPLAYGFAAVGGLWTVLVGVLLSFDLLRILGGPGRDLRRGSLMLILFWLVPAPLAFLPGFSAFNALEESPALYIGGFAAILIVVAALLLYVDLLPAPRVPAPPAPLPWRSVAAVALPLLLATGLLLETPPVQVESAWLGGLAVNLEVVVHEDFNVSVIWRFHGTFTPSSPLEKRIVSSFENRMDTNFYNRAALTIVGDAFNESNWIVTESDIHPNETVWSAGALYPRARVVRLAPSPLNGLSFLARSGTNLTVTAHDPFKFEPTIPSEGWMDAFQVTWQGRLVLVRWAASGGTVAETISANFIRWRAYNRLEAQETYQVEVRLP
;
A
#
# COMPACT_ATOMS: atom_id res chain seq x y z
N MET A 1 15.47 -31.50 24.91
CA MET A 1 16.42 -31.50 23.77
C MET A 1 17.75 -30.95 24.27
N ASP A 2 18.87 -31.51 23.81
CA ASP A 2 20.20 -30.98 24.13
C ASP A 2 20.62 -29.94 23.07
N PHE A 3 20.51 -28.65 23.40
CA PHE A 3 20.91 -27.54 22.50
C PHE A 3 22.42 -27.45 22.28
N ARG A 4 23.21 -28.32 22.91
CA ARG A 4 24.63 -28.50 22.57
C ARG A 4 24.82 -29.24 21.26
N ARG A 5 23.80 -29.97 20.81
CA ARG A 5 23.79 -30.66 19.52
C ARG A 5 23.32 -29.71 18.41
N PRO A 6 23.82 -29.88 17.18
CA PRO A 6 23.51 -28.98 16.06
C PRO A 6 22.02 -28.95 15.67
N TRP A 7 21.38 -30.12 15.49
CA TRP A 7 20.00 -30.18 15.01
C TRP A 7 18.95 -29.63 16.00
N PRO A 8 19.01 -29.88 17.33
CA PRO A 8 18.02 -29.30 18.24
C PRO A 8 18.22 -27.80 18.43
N PHE A 9 19.46 -27.33 18.32
CA PHE A 9 19.78 -25.90 18.34
C PHE A 9 19.20 -25.21 17.11
N ALA A 10 19.43 -25.74 15.91
CA ALA A 10 18.88 -25.19 14.67
C ALA A 10 17.35 -25.14 14.69
N LEU A 11 16.69 -26.21 15.15
CA LEU A 11 15.22 -26.24 15.29
C LEU A 11 14.71 -25.18 16.27
N PHE A 12 15.40 -25.01 17.40
CA PHE A 12 15.06 -23.95 18.36
C PHE A 12 15.21 -22.55 17.77
N VAL A 13 16.33 -22.28 17.08
CA VAL A 13 16.57 -21.00 16.41
C VAL A 13 15.46 -20.73 15.41
N LEU A 14 15.09 -21.71 14.60
CA LEU A 14 14.03 -21.57 13.60
C LEU A 14 12.68 -21.21 14.23
N LEU A 15 12.23 -21.95 15.25
CA LEU A 15 10.95 -21.69 15.93
C LEU A 15 10.93 -20.34 16.65
N ALA A 16 12.02 -20.02 17.36
CA ALA A 16 12.18 -18.74 18.04
C ALA A 16 12.21 -17.58 17.04
N HIS A 17 12.80 -17.79 15.86
CA HIS A 17 12.87 -16.81 14.80
C HIS A 17 11.50 -16.51 14.21
N VAL A 18 10.73 -17.53 13.83
CA VAL A 18 9.37 -17.37 13.29
C VAL A 18 8.46 -16.63 14.28
N LEU A 19 8.50 -17.02 15.55
CA LEU A 19 7.74 -16.35 16.61
C LEU A 19 8.17 -14.88 16.75
N SER A 20 9.48 -14.63 16.77
CA SER A 20 10.01 -13.27 16.89
C SER A 20 9.68 -12.41 15.67
N ARG A 21 9.61 -12.98 14.45
CA ARG A 21 9.21 -12.25 13.24
C ARG A 21 7.76 -11.82 13.31
N PHE A 22 6.85 -12.69 13.74
CA PHE A 22 5.44 -12.32 13.88
C PHE A 22 5.28 -11.18 14.91
N LEU A 23 5.95 -11.29 16.05
CA LEU A 23 5.94 -10.25 17.07
C LEU A 23 6.62 -8.96 16.59
N GLY A 24 7.74 -9.06 15.88
CA GLY A 24 8.50 -7.93 15.34
C GLY A 24 7.65 -7.12 14.37
N VAL A 25 7.05 -7.79 13.38
CA VAL A 25 6.13 -7.16 12.43
C VAL A 25 4.93 -6.54 13.15
N ALA A 26 4.29 -7.26 14.08
CA ALA A 26 3.16 -6.70 14.82
C ALA A 26 3.56 -5.45 15.62
N VAL A 27 4.73 -5.45 16.27
CA VAL A 27 5.25 -4.29 17.00
C VAL A 27 5.56 -3.15 16.03
N HIS A 28 6.19 -3.44 14.90
CA HIS A 28 6.56 -2.46 13.87
C HIS A 28 5.32 -1.73 13.31
N GLU A 29 4.34 -2.51 12.84
CA GLU A 29 3.14 -1.97 12.21
C GLU A 29 2.18 -1.34 13.23
N PHE A 30 1.88 -2.05 14.32
CA PHE A 30 0.84 -1.63 15.25
C PHE A 30 1.35 -0.62 16.30
N LEU A 31 2.47 -0.94 16.97
CA LEU A 31 3.02 -0.05 18.01
C LEU A 31 3.90 1.06 17.43
N GLY A 32 4.48 0.85 16.25
CA GLY A 32 5.22 1.88 15.52
C GLY A 32 4.29 2.79 14.74
N HIS A 33 3.95 2.40 13.51
CA HIS A 33 3.22 3.28 12.58
C HIS A 33 1.81 3.61 13.06
N SER A 34 0.98 2.62 13.38
CA SER A 34 -0.43 2.87 13.72
C SER A 34 -0.56 3.71 14.98
N ALA A 35 0.17 3.38 16.05
CA ALA A 35 0.14 4.15 17.28
C ALA A 35 0.63 5.59 17.07
N LEU A 36 1.71 5.79 16.29
CA LEU A 36 2.21 7.14 16.04
C LEU A 36 1.28 7.94 15.11
N ALA A 37 0.65 7.31 14.11
CA ALA A 37 -0.36 7.95 13.29
C ALA A 37 -1.53 8.47 14.14
N CYS A 38 -2.04 7.65 15.06
CA CYS A 38 -3.08 8.06 16.01
C CYS A 38 -2.62 9.19 16.94
N LEU A 39 -1.38 9.16 17.43
CA LEU A 39 -0.81 10.23 18.26
C LEU A 39 -0.67 11.57 17.50
N LEU A 40 -0.48 11.51 16.19
CA LEU A 40 -0.45 12.68 15.30
C LEU A 40 -1.85 13.17 14.89
N GLY A 41 -2.92 12.60 15.48
CA GLY A 41 -4.31 12.94 15.16
C GLY A 41 -4.85 12.29 13.88
N GLY A 42 -4.09 11.33 13.33
CA GLY A 42 -4.49 10.49 12.19
C GLY A 42 -5.24 9.23 12.61
N SER A 43 -5.21 8.23 11.74
CA SER A 43 -5.95 6.97 11.90
C SER A 43 -5.18 5.82 11.25
N ALA A 44 -5.49 4.57 11.63
CA ALA A 44 -4.87 3.37 11.08
C ALA A 44 -5.93 2.29 10.87
N TYR A 45 -6.11 1.84 9.63
CA TYR A 45 -7.29 1.08 9.22
C TYR A 45 -6.99 -0.44 9.02
N PRO A 46 -6.67 -0.98 7.85
CA PRO A 46 -6.27 -2.37 7.72
C PRO A 46 -4.87 -2.58 8.31
N LEU A 47 -4.75 -3.66 9.07
CA LEU A 47 -3.50 -4.23 9.49
C LEU A 47 -3.42 -5.66 8.93
N TYR A 48 -2.34 -5.97 8.23
CA TYR A 48 -1.98 -7.31 7.84
C TYR A 48 -0.69 -7.71 8.53
N VAL A 49 -0.67 -8.90 9.13
CA VAL A 49 0.54 -9.46 9.74
C VAL A 49 0.74 -10.90 9.27
N SER A 50 1.95 -11.19 8.84
CA SER A 50 2.40 -12.54 8.47
C SER A 50 3.82 -12.81 8.99
N PRO A 51 4.26 -14.08 9.05
CA PRO A 51 5.64 -14.42 9.29
C PRO A 51 6.54 -13.97 8.13
N GLY A 52 6.93 -12.69 8.14
CA GLY A 52 7.82 -12.13 7.12
C GLY A 52 7.44 -10.73 6.68
N SER A 53 6.15 -10.41 6.57
CA SER A 53 5.67 -9.11 6.11
C SER A 53 4.52 -8.62 6.95
N GLY A 54 4.47 -7.30 7.15
CA GLY A 54 3.30 -6.59 7.62
C GLY A 54 2.93 -5.52 6.61
N ILE A 55 1.69 -5.06 6.71
CA ILE A 55 1.24 -3.82 6.06
C ILE A 55 0.23 -3.20 7.02
N THR A 56 0.46 -1.95 7.41
CA THR A 56 -0.60 -1.11 7.97
C THR A 56 -0.85 0.06 7.05
N TYR A 57 -2.12 0.38 6.82
CA TYR A 57 -2.45 1.61 6.12
C TYR A 57 -2.83 2.68 7.14
N VAL A 58 -2.16 3.82 7.01
CA VAL A 58 -2.34 4.98 7.90
C VAL A 58 -2.88 6.17 7.13
N TYR A 59 -3.71 6.95 7.80
CA TYR A 59 -4.15 8.26 7.36
C TYR A 59 -3.55 9.31 8.29
N LEU A 60 -2.91 10.31 7.72
CA LEU A 60 -2.50 11.52 8.43
C LEU A 60 -3.31 12.69 7.90
N THR A 61 -3.67 13.62 8.78
CA THR A 61 -4.45 14.80 8.38
C THR A 61 -3.65 15.73 7.47
N GLU A 62 -4.32 16.45 6.56
CA GLU A 62 -3.67 17.38 5.60
C GLU A 62 -2.76 18.43 6.27
N GLY A 63 -2.99 18.76 7.54
CA GLY A 63 -2.18 19.72 8.30
C GLY A 63 -0.94 19.12 8.99
N THR A 64 -0.67 17.81 8.81
CA THR A 64 0.44 17.15 9.50
C THR A 64 1.78 17.67 8.95
N PRO A 65 2.68 18.21 9.79
CA PRO A 65 3.97 18.70 9.31
C PRO A 65 4.82 17.54 8.78
N VAL A 66 5.72 17.84 7.83
CA VAL A 66 6.67 16.87 7.24
C VAL A 66 7.42 16.08 8.32
N ALA A 67 7.85 16.75 9.40
CA ALA A 67 8.51 16.09 10.52
C ALA A 67 7.63 15.04 11.22
N GLY A 68 6.32 15.26 11.28
CA GLY A 68 5.35 14.28 11.79
C GLY A 68 5.22 13.07 10.88
N VAL A 69 5.18 13.28 9.56
CA VAL A 69 5.19 12.19 8.57
C VAL A 69 6.47 11.35 8.69
N VAL A 70 7.63 12.01 8.74
CA VAL A 70 8.93 11.34 8.93
C VAL A 70 8.99 10.58 10.26
N ALA A 71 8.47 11.16 11.34
CA ALA A 71 8.41 10.46 12.62
C ALA A 71 7.54 9.20 12.53
N MET A 72 6.35 9.30 11.91
CA MET A 72 5.45 8.16 11.65
C MET A 72 6.14 7.06 10.86
N LEU A 73 6.83 7.41 9.78
CA LEU A 73 7.59 6.46 8.96
C LEU A 73 8.77 5.84 9.73
N ALA A 74 9.47 6.62 10.57
CA ALA A 74 10.60 6.08 11.34
C ALA A 74 10.17 5.23 12.55
N ALA A 75 8.92 5.34 13.00
CA ALA A 75 8.48 4.72 14.25
C ALA A 75 8.43 3.20 14.21
N GLY A 76 8.13 2.59 13.06
CA GLY A 76 8.20 1.14 12.89
C GLY A 76 9.56 0.59 13.32
N ILE A 77 10.62 1.07 12.65
CA ILE A 77 12.02 0.71 12.92
C ILE A 77 12.42 1.05 14.36
N ALA A 78 12.09 2.25 14.84
CA ALA A 78 12.52 2.72 16.15
C ALA A 78 11.88 1.92 17.29
N VAL A 79 10.56 1.67 17.23
CA VAL A 79 9.83 0.93 18.25
C VAL A 79 10.22 -0.55 18.24
N GLU A 80 10.34 -1.15 17.06
CA GLU A 80 10.81 -2.54 16.92
C GLU A 80 12.22 -2.69 17.56
N THR A 81 13.14 -1.79 17.22
CA THR A 81 14.50 -1.78 17.79
C THR A 81 14.49 -1.62 19.31
N ALA A 82 13.70 -0.67 19.84
CA ALA A 82 13.61 -0.41 21.28
C ALA A 82 13.05 -1.63 22.05
N VAL A 83 12.01 -2.27 21.51
CA VAL A 83 11.44 -3.50 22.07
C VAL A 83 12.46 -4.64 22.00
N GLY A 84 13.20 -4.77 20.89
CA GLY A 84 14.29 -5.74 20.75
C GLY A 84 15.37 -5.58 21.82
N VAL A 85 15.81 -4.35 22.07
CA VAL A 85 16.79 -4.03 23.12
C VAL A 85 16.23 -4.40 24.50
N ALA A 86 14.97 -4.08 24.78
CA ALA A 86 14.32 -4.44 26.03
C ALA A 86 14.22 -5.96 26.22
N ILE A 87 13.78 -6.70 25.20
CA ILE A 87 13.72 -8.17 25.23
C ILE A 87 15.12 -8.75 25.47
N TRP A 88 16.13 -8.29 24.73
CA TRP A 88 17.51 -8.75 24.90
C TRP A 88 18.03 -8.49 26.31
N TRP A 89 17.77 -7.30 26.85
CA TRP A 89 18.20 -6.90 28.19
C TRP A 89 17.52 -7.70 29.32
N LEU A 90 16.23 -7.99 29.16
CA LEU A 90 15.48 -8.78 30.15
C LEU A 90 15.88 -10.26 30.09
N THR A 91 16.01 -10.80 28.89
CA THR A 91 16.33 -12.22 28.66
C THR A 91 17.75 -12.56 29.09
N ARG A 92 18.75 -11.70 28.84
CA ARG A 92 20.17 -11.95 29.23
C ARG A 92 20.37 -12.17 30.73
N ARG A 93 19.47 -11.63 31.57
CA ARG A 93 19.51 -11.76 33.03
C ARG A 93 18.84 -13.03 33.55
N SER A 94 18.15 -13.77 32.68
CA SER A 94 17.42 -14.96 33.10
C SER A 94 18.37 -16.10 33.48
N PRO A 95 18.04 -16.87 34.54
CA PRO A 95 18.77 -18.09 34.87
C PRO A 95 18.61 -19.18 33.80
N SER A 96 17.57 -19.10 32.96
CA SER A 96 17.32 -20.07 31.89
C SER A 96 18.21 -19.84 30.68
N ALA A 97 19.00 -20.85 30.30
CA ALA A 97 19.78 -20.82 29.06
C ALA A 97 18.88 -20.76 27.81
N ALA A 98 17.72 -21.42 27.82
CA ALA A 98 16.76 -21.36 26.72
C ALA A 98 16.17 -19.95 26.55
N TRP A 99 15.86 -19.27 27.66
CA TRP A 99 15.31 -17.90 27.61
C TRP A 99 16.34 -16.89 27.15
N ARG A 100 17.60 -17.03 27.58
CA ARG A 100 18.72 -16.24 27.06
C ARG A 100 18.93 -16.47 25.56
N ALA A 101 18.89 -17.73 25.11
CA ALA A 101 19.02 -18.06 23.69
C ALA A 101 17.85 -17.49 22.86
N PHE A 102 16.62 -17.58 23.38
CA PHE A 102 15.45 -16.95 22.77
C PHE A 102 15.65 -15.45 22.64
N GLY A 103 16.11 -14.79 23.70
CA GLY A 103 16.42 -13.37 23.71
C GLY A 103 17.42 -12.93 22.64
N VAL A 104 18.45 -13.74 22.39
CA VAL A 104 19.44 -13.48 21.34
C VAL A 104 18.82 -13.65 19.94
N VAL A 105 17.97 -14.66 19.73
CA VAL A 105 17.23 -14.83 18.46
C VAL A 105 16.24 -13.67 18.25
N ALA A 106 15.49 -13.29 19.28
CA ALA A 106 14.56 -12.16 19.24
C ALA A 106 15.30 -10.84 18.94
N ALA A 107 16.43 -10.58 19.60
CA ALA A 107 17.26 -9.41 19.32
C ALA A 107 17.75 -9.35 17.87
N THR A 108 18.01 -10.51 17.26
CA THR A 108 18.38 -10.59 15.83
C THR A 108 17.24 -10.10 14.95
N VAL A 109 16.02 -10.53 15.24
CA VAL A 109 14.84 -10.09 14.48
C VAL A 109 14.55 -8.61 14.70
N PHE A 110 14.39 -8.18 15.96
CA PHE A 110 13.89 -6.85 16.27
C PHE A 110 14.94 -5.73 16.10
N ILE A 111 16.23 -6.06 16.12
CA ILE A 111 17.30 -5.06 16.02
C ILE A 111 18.03 -5.24 14.70
N VAL A 112 18.64 -6.41 14.48
CA VAL A 112 19.53 -6.61 13.34
C VAL A 112 18.73 -6.51 12.03
N TYR A 113 17.55 -7.12 11.95
CA TYR A 113 16.76 -7.04 10.71
C TYR A 113 16.10 -5.68 10.51
N SER A 114 15.68 -4.97 11.56
CA SER A 114 15.19 -3.60 11.44
C SER A 114 16.30 -2.65 10.94
N LEU A 115 17.55 -2.86 11.36
CA LEU A 115 18.71 -2.10 10.86
C LEU A 115 19.10 -2.46 9.42
N VAL A 116 18.99 -3.75 9.04
CA VAL A 116 19.16 -4.18 7.64
C VAL A 116 18.05 -3.60 6.77
N TYR A 117 16.81 -3.61 7.25
CA TYR A 117 15.66 -2.99 6.60
C TYR A 117 15.86 -1.48 6.47
N MET A 118 16.35 -0.80 7.51
CA MET A 118 16.70 0.63 7.43
C MET A 118 17.74 0.90 6.33
N ALA A 119 18.79 0.06 6.25
CA ALA A 119 19.89 0.25 5.29
C ALA A 119 19.50 -0.08 3.84
N ALA A 120 18.87 -1.23 3.61
CA ALA A 120 18.44 -1.67 2.28
C ALA A 120 17.20 -0.92 1.82
N GLY A 121 16.28 -0.64 2.74
CA GLY A 121 15.00 0.05 2.55
C GLY A 121 15.10 1.48 2.04
N ALA A 122 16.31 2.04 2.06
CA ALA A 122 16.59 3.44 1.75
C ALA A 122 16.72 3.71 0.24
N PHE A 123 16.74 2.67 -0.59
CA PHE A 123 16.94 2.77 -2.04
C PHE A 123 15.68 2.35 -2.79
N GLU A 124 15.42 2.98 -3.93
CA GLU A 124 14.26 2.74 -4.79
C GLU A 124 14.08 1.28 -5.21
N GLY A 125 15.18 0.53 -5.36
CA GLY A 125 15.13 -0.89 -5.68
C GLY A 125 14.51 -1.75 -4.58
N PHE A 126 14.54 -1.28 -3.33
CA PHE A 126 13.97 -1.95 -2.17
C PHE A 126 13.20 -0.95 -1.31
N PRO A 127 12.08 -0.39 -1.79
CA PRO A 127 11.46 0.76 -1.15
C PRO A 127 10.81 0.32 0.18
N GLY A 128 11.40 0.76 1.29
CA GLY A 128 10.84 0.64 2.64
C GLY A 128 10.57 2.01 3.27
N ASP A 129 10.39 2.05 4.59
CA ASP A 129 10.09 3.28 5.33
C ASP A 129 11.17 4.34 5.12
N THR A 130 12.43 3.95 5.01
CA THR A 130 13.55 4.87 4.81
C THR A 130 13.54 5.49 3.41
N TRP A 131 13.13 4.75 2.37
CA TRP A 131 12.87 5.34 1.05
C TRP A 131 11.69 6.31 1.10
N ALA A 132 10.62 5.97 1.82
CA ALA A 132 9.49 6.88 2.02
C ALA A 132 9.92 8.18 2.73
N ILE A 133 10.81 8.08 3.73
CA ILE A 133 11.40 9.26 4.41
C ILE A 133 12.25 10.09 3.43
N VAL A 134 13.14 9.46 2.66
CA VAL A 134 13.97 10.13 1.64
C VAL A 134 13.09 10.86 0.63
N SER A 135 12.02 10.22 0.16
CA SER A 135 11.06 10.78 -0.79
C SER A 135 10.26 11.94 -0.19
N THR A 136 9.81 11.81 1.06
CA THR A 136 9.06 12.85 1.79
C THR A 136 9.92 14.09 2.03
N LEU A 137 11.21 13.90 2.34
CA LEU A 137 12.16 14.99 2.56
C LEU A 137 12.75 15.55 1.26
N GLN A 138 12.58 14.85 0.14
CA GLN A 138 13.20 15.17 -1.15
C GLN A 138 14.73 15.31 -1.05
N ASP A 139 15.37 14.45 -0.26
CA ASP A 139 16.83 14.47 0.00
C ASP A 139 17.48 13.11 -0.33
N PRO A 140 17.75 12.82 -1.63
CA PRO A 140 18.34 11.55 -2.06
C PRO A 140 19.67 11.16 -1.35
N PRO A 141 20.60 12.11 -1.06
CA PRO A 141 21.79 11.83 -0.27
C PRO A 141 21.54 11.15 1.09
N LEU A 142 20.39 11.39 1.72
CA LEU A 142 20.03 10.80 3.02
C LEU A 142 19.98 9.26 2.96
N ALA A 143 19.69 8.67 1.79
CA ALA A 143 19.68 7.22 1.60
C ALA A 143 21.02 6.57 1.98
N TYR A 144 22.14 7.19 1.59
CA TYR A 144 23.48 6.72 1.96
C TYR A 144 23.75 6.84 3.46
N GLY A 145 23.15 7.84 4.12
CA GLY A 145 23.17 7.98 5.57
C GLY A 145 22.51 6.79 6.27
N PHE A 146 21.29 6.43 5.85
CA PHE A 146 20.60 5.23 6.37
C PHE A 146 21.38 3.95 6.09
N ALA A 147 21.95 3.79 4.89
CA ALA A 147 22.78 2.64 4.54
C ALA A 147 24.03 2.52 5.43
N ALA A 148 24.75 3.62 5.64
CA ALA A 148 25.96 3.65 6.45
C ALA A 148 25.66 3.37 7.93
N VAL A 149 24.68 4.07 8.50
CA VAL A 149 24.30 3.92 9.91
C VAL A 149 23.71 2.53 10.16
N GLY A 150 22.78 2.08 9.31
CA GLY A 150 22.16 0.76 9.44
C GLY A 150 23.17 -0.36 9.30
N GLY A 151 24.01 -0.33 8.25
CA GLY A 151 25.05 -1.33 8.05
C GLY A 151 26.06 -1.42 9.20
N LEU A 152 26.53 -0.26 9.69
CA LEU A 152 27.47 -0.21 10.82
C LEU A 152 26.86 -0.83 12.08
N TRP A 153 25.64 -0.44 12.43
CA TRP A 153 24.96 -0.95 13.63
C TRP A 153 24.56 -2.42 13.49
N THR A 154 24.14 -2.87 12.31
CA THR A 154 23.88 -4.29 12.02
C THR A 154 25.12 -5.14 12.33
N VAL A 155 26.30 -4.73 11.85
CA VAL A 155 27.55 -5.46 12.12
C VAL A 155 27.89 -5.43 13.60
N LEU A 156 27.84 -4.27 14.25
CA LEU A 156 28.17 -4.13 15.66
C LEU A 156 27.26 -4.98 16.55
N VAL A 157 25.94 -4.87 16.37
CA VAL A 157 24.96 -5.64 17.15
C VAL A 157 25.09 -7.13 16.83
N GLY A 158 25.28 -7.51 15.57
CA GLY A 158 25.48 -8.92 15.18
C GLY A 158 26.70 -9.55 15.86
N VAL A 159 27.81 -8.81 15.98
CA VAL A 159 28.99 -9.26 16.73
C VAL A 159 28.68 -9.42 18.22
N LEU A 160 27.98 -8.47 18.84
CA LEU A 160 27.60 -8.56 20.26
C LEU A 160 26.68 -9.75 20.55
N LEU A 161 25.67 -9.98 19.70
CA LEU A 161 24.76 -11.12 19.79
C LEU A 161 25.50 -12.44 19.60
N SER A 162 26.47 -12.49 18.69
CA SER A 162 27.33 -13.66 18.48
C SER A 162 28.15 -13.99 19.73
N PHE A 163 28.72 -12.98 20.40
CA PHE A 163 29.44 -13.18 21.66
C PHE A 163 28.52 -13.67 22.78
N ASP A 164 27.32 -13.11 22.90
CA ASP A 164 26.35 -13.54 23.91
C ASP A 164 25.87 -14.99 23.65
N LEU A 165 25.65 -15.37 22.40
CA LEU A 165 25.38 -16.76 22.04
C LEU A 165 26.53 -17.69 22.46
N LEU A 166 27.77 -17.33 22.13
CA LEU A 166 28.94 -18.13 22.53
C LEU A 166 29.06 -18.26 24.05
N ARG A 167 28.74 -17.21 24.81
CA ARG A 167 28.69 -17.27 26.29
C ARG A 167 27.63 -18.26 26.78
N ILE A 168 26.44 -18.26 26.18
CA ILE A 168 25.36 -19.21 26.51
C ILE A 168 25.80 -20.66 26.23
N LEU A 169 26.56 -20.87 25.15
CA LEU A 169 27.03 -22.20 24.72
C LEU A 169 28.27 -22.71 25.48
N GLY A 170 28.83 -21.94 26.41
CA GLY A 170 29.94 -22.36 27.27
C GLY A 170 31.22 -21.51 27.19
N GLY A 171 31.19 -20.40 26.43
CA GLY A 171 32.25 -19.40 26.32
C GLY A 171 33.09 -19.52 25.04
N PRO A 172 33.69 -18.41 24.56
CA PRO A 172 34.61 -18.43 23.42
C PRO A 172 35.87 -19.26 23.73
N GLY A 173 36.36 -20.03 22.76
CA GLY A 173 37.68 -20.69 22.81
C GLY A 173 37.76 -22.10 23.40
N ARG A 174 36.69 -22.67 23.97
CA ARG A 174 36.72 -24.07 24.49
C ARG A 174 36.71 -25.14 23.39
N ASP A 175 36.00 -24.88 22.29
CA ASP A 175 35.93 -25.72 21.10
C ASP A 175 35.55 -24.81 19.92
N LEU A 176 36.57 -24.28 19.23
CA LEU A 176 36.39 -23.32 18.13
C LEU A 176 35.57 -23.91 16.98
N ARG A 177 35.73 -25.21 16.70
CA ARG A 177 35.00 -25.89 15.63
C ARG A 177 33.51 -25.91 15.93
N ARG A 178 33.15 -26.30 17.16
CA ARG A 178 31.75 -26.34 17.58
C ARG A 178 31.15 -24.96 17.75
N GLY A 179 31.88 -23.98 18.29
CA GLY A 179 31.43 -22.60 18.39
C GLY A 179 31.14 -21.98 17.03
N SER A 180 32.04 -22.19 16.06
CA SER A 180 31.86 -21.71 14.67
C SER A 180 30.66 -22.36 14.00
N LEU A 181 30.49 -23.67 14.16
CA LEU A 181 29.33 -24.39 13.63
C LEU A 181 28.00 -23.86 14.19
N MET A 182 27.92 -23.61 15.50
CA MET A 182 26.70 -23.08 16.11
C MET A 182 26.41 -21.66 15.67
N LEU A 183 27.44 -20.82 15.48
CA LEU A 183 27.28 -19.49 14.90
C LEU A 183 26.79 -19.54 13.46
N ILE A 184 27.34 -20.45 12.64
CA ILE A 184 26.88 -20.67 11.27
C ILE A 184 25.41 -21.07 11.28
N LEU A 185 25.02 -22.04 12.11
CA LEU A 185 23.61 -22.45 12.21
C LEU A 185 22.71 -21.31 12.70
N PHE A 186 23.17 -20.52 13.67
CA PHE A 186 22.42 -19.39 14.19
C PHE A 186 22.11 -18.33 13.14
N TRP A 187 23.09 -17.98 12.30
CA TRP A 187 22.93 -16.94 11.27
C TRP A 187 22.35 -17.47 9.96
N LEU A 188 22.73 -18.69 9.56
CA LEU A 188 22.36 -19.27 8.25
C LEU A 188 20.97 -19.91 8.25
N VAL A 189 20.53 -20.54 9.35
CA VAL A 189 19.20 -21.20 9.41
C VAL A 189 18.04 -20.20 9.25
N PRO A 190 18.05 -19.00 9.89
CA PRO A 190 16.97 -18.04 9.75
C PRO A 190 17.12 -17.09 8.54
N ALA A 191 18.30 -16.98 7.94
CA ALA A 191 18.52 -16.13 6.76
C ALA A 191 17.48 -16.31 5.63
N PRO A 192 17.03 -17.53 5.27
CA PRO A 192 16.07 -17.71 4.19
C PRO A 192 14.72 -17.06 4.52
N LEU A 193 14.27 -17.21 5.78
CA LEU A 193 13.06 -16.59 6.34
C LEU A 193 13.18 -15.07 6.44
N ALA A 194 14.39 -14.54 6.60
CA ALA A 194 14.67 -13.11 6.64
C ALA A 194 14.49 -12.43 5.29
N PHE A 195 14.95 -13.09 4.21
CA PHE A 195 15.00 -12.51 2.87
C PHE A 195 13.79 -12.84 2.00
N LEU A 196 12.99 -13.87 2.37
CA LEU A 196 11.75 -14.26 1.69
C LEU A 196 10.79 -13.09 1.35
N PRO A 197 10.48 -12.18 2.28
CA PRO A 197 9.62 -11.03 2.02
C PRO A 197 10.24 -10.03 1.04
N GLY A 198 11.56 -9.88 1.10
CA GLY A 198 12.29 -8.99 0.22
C GLY A 198 12.39 -9.49 -1.21
N PHE A 199 12.41 -10.81 -1.42
CA PHE A 199 12.34 -11.42 -2.75
C PHE A 199 10.93 -11.38 -3.35
N SER A 200 9.87 -11.44 -2.53
CA SER A 200 8.49 -11.26 -3.00
C SER A 200 8.16 -9.81 -3.38
N ALA A 201 8.78 -8.83 -2.73
CA ALA A 201 8.58 -7.41 -3.01
C ALA A 201 9.32 -6.91 -4.27
N PHE A 202 10.25 -7.69 -4.83
CA PHE A 202 11.19 -7.20 -5.85
C PHE A 202 10.76 -7.39 -7.31
N ASN A 203 9.50 -7.72 -7.62
CA ASN A 203 9.05 -8.12 -8.97
C ASN A 203 9.90 -9.25 -9.65
N ALA A 204 10.94 -9.77 -8.98
CA ALA A 204 11.79 -10.85 -9.47
C ALA A 204 11.09 -12.22 -9.42
N LEU A 205 9.94 -12.29 -8.73
CA LEU A 205 9.08 -13.47 -8.61
C LEU A 205 7.63 -13.17 -9.03
N GLU A 206 7.39 -12.14 -9.85
CA GLU A 206 6.05 -11.62 -10.15
C GLU A 206 5.10 -12.59 -10.89
N GLU A 207 5.50 -13.79 -11.30
CA GLU A 207 4.57 -14.69 -12.01
C GLU A 207 4.56 -16.16 -11.56
N SER A 208 5.34 -16.55 -10.54
CA SER A 208 5.36 -17.97 -10.16
C SER A 208 5.49 -18.22 -8.67
N PRO A 209 4.35 -18.51 -7.99
CA PRO A 209 4.34 -19.15 -6.67
C PRO A 209 5.24 -20.40 -6.60
N ALA A 210 5.44 -21.09 -7.74
CA ALA A 210 6.30 -22.27 -7.82
C ALA A 210 7.81 -21.93 -7.75
N LEU A 211 8.26 -20.79 -8.27
CA LEU A 211 9.65 -20.33 -8.11
C LEU A 211 9.91 -19.84 -6.67
N TYR A 212 8.92 -19.17 -6.06
CA TYR A 212 8.96 -18.80 -4.65
C TYR A 212 9.06 -20.03 -3.73
N ILE A 213 8.20 -21.04 -3.94
CA ILE A 213 8.24 -22.33 -3.22
C ILE A 213 9.51 -23.13 -3.58
N GLY A 214 10.00 -23.05 -4.81
CA GLY A 214 11.20 -23.74 -5.29
C GLY A 214 12.49 -23.20 -4.65
N GLY A 215 12.63 -21.87 -4.56
CA GLY A 215 13.72 -21.23 -3.82
C GLY A 215 13.68 -21.57 -2.34
N PHE A 216 12.48 -21.56 -1.75
CA PHE A 216 12.23 -22.00 -0.37
C PHE A 216 12.69 -23.45 -0.14
N ALA A 217 12.27 -24.36 -1.01
CA ALA A 217 12.62 -25.78 -0.94
C ALA A 217 14.12 -26.01 -1.14
N ALA A 218 14.76 -25.34 -2.11
CA ALA A 218 16.19 -25.46 -2.35
C ALA A 218 17.02 -25.03 -1.13
N ILE A 219 16.65 -23.93 -0.49
CA ILE A 219 17.35 -23.45 0.69
C ILE A 219 17.10 -24.35 1.90
N LEU A 220 15.87 -24.83 2.11
CA LEU A 220 15.59 -25.84 3.14
C LEU A 220 16.34 -27.15 2.89
N ILE A 221 16.48 -27.59 1.64
CA ILE A 221 17.26 -28.77 1.26
C ILE A 221 18.75 -28.55 1.57
N VAL A 222 19.29 -27.37 1.28
CA VAL A 222 20.69 -27.03 1.62
C VAL A 222 20.89 -27.00 3.13
N VAL A 223 19.97 -26.39 3.90
CA VAL A 223 20.01 -26.38 5.37
C VAL A 223 19.87 -27.80 5.93
N ALA A 224 18.94 -28.60 5.41
CA ALA A 224 18.75 -29.99 5.82
C ALA A 224 19.99 -30.83 5.49
N ALA A 225 20.59 -30.67 4.31
CA ALA A 225 21.82 -31.35 3.90
C ALA A 225 23.01 -30.94 4.77
N LEU A 226 23.13 -29.66 5.15
CA LEU A 226 24.11 -29.17 6.11
C LEU A 226 23.90 -29.79 7.49
N LEU A 227 22.66 -29.85 7.98
CA LEU A 227 22.33 -30.50 9.25
C LEU A 227 22.64 -32.00 9.24
N LEU A 228 22.37 -32.68 8.12
CA LEU A 228 22.69 -34.10 7.92
C LEU A 228 24.21 -34.35 7.87
N TYR A 229 24.94 -33.52 7.11
CA TYR A 229 26.40 -33.56 7.06
C TYR A 229 27.03 -33.34 8.44
N VAL A 230 26.45 -32.45 9.23
CA VAL A 230 26.90 -32.13 10.58
C VAL A 230 26.62 -33.27 11.57
N ASP A 231 25.51 -33.99 11.42
CA ASP A 231 25.20 -35.17 12.25
C ASP A 231 26.12 -36.36 11.94
N LEU A 232 26.68 -36.40 10.72
CA LEU A 232 27.68 -37.38 10.28
C LEU A 232 29.10 -37.09 10.80
N LEU A 233 29.34 -35.94 11.46
CA LEU A 233 30.64 -35.62 12.05
C LEU A 233 30.86 -36.36 13.39
N PRO A 234 32.09 -36.81 13.69
CA PRO A 234 32.38 -37.52 14.94
C PRO A 234 32.01 -36.68 16.17
N ALA A 235 31.25 -37.26 17.09
CA ALA A 235 30.78 -36.58 18.30
C ALA A 235 31.96 -36.13 19.19
N PRO A 236 32.04 -34.86 19.61
CA PRO A 236 32.97 -34.43 20.64
C PRO A 236 32.62 -35.14 21.96
N ARG A 237 33.62 -35.58 22.72
CA ARG A 237 33.42 -36.08 24.09
C ARG A 237 32.93 -34.93 24.98
N VAL A 238 31.64 -34.93 25.33
CA VAL A 238 31.02 -33.92 26.21
C VAL A 238 30.96 -34.47 27.65
N PRO A 239 31.37 -33.72 28.69
CA PRO A 239 31.13 -34.10 30.08
C PRO A 239 29.63 -34.00 30.45
N ALA A 240 29.23 -34.79 31.46
CA ALA A 240 27.87 -35.08 31.97
C ALA A 240 26.83 -33.91 31.97
N PRO A 241 25.52 -34.24 31.92
CA PRO A 241 24.46 -33.30 31.57
C PRO A 241 24.06 -32.38 32.73
N PRO A 242 23.84 -31.07 32.50
CA PRO A 242 22.81 -30.33 33.21
C PRO A 242 21.44 -30.48 32.51
N ALA A 243 20.38 -30.15 33.26
CA ALA A 243 18.99 -30.53 33.01
C ALA A 243 18.43 -30.27 31.59
N PRO A 244 17.53 -31.14 31.09
CA PRO A 244 16.81 -30.93 29.84
C PRO A 244 15.95 -29.66 29.91
N LEU A 245 16.07 -28.79 28.91
CA LEU A 245 15.25 -27.58 28.80
C LEU A 245 13.87 -27.90 28.18
N PRO A 246 12.77 -27.32 28.70
CA PRO A 246 11.40 -27.64 28.27
C PRO A 246 11.05 -26.89 26.97
N TRP A 247 11.31 -27.52 25.83
CA TRP A 247 11.05 -26.96 24.48
C TRP A 247 9.58 -27.04 24.05
N ARG A 248 8.78 -27.91 24.69
CA ARG A 248 7.37 -28.16 24.36
C ARG A 248 6.51 -26.89 24.45
N SER A 249 6.82 -26.00 25.39
CA SER A 249 6.11 -24.73 25.57
C SER A 249 6.36 -23.74 24.43
N VAL A 250 7.54 -23.76 23.81
CA VAL A 250 7.88 -22.89 22.66
C VAL A 250 7.21 -23.41 21.38
N ALA A 251 7.23 -24.73 21.16
CA ALA A 251 6.59 -25.36 20.00
C ALA A 251 5.06 -25.25 20.03
N ALA A 252 4.43 -25.35 21.21
CA ALA A 252 2.98 -25.22 21.36
C ALA A 252 2.45 -23.80 21.08
N VAL A 253 3.27 -22.77 21.31
CA VAL A 253 2.92 -21.36 21.02
C VAL A 253 3.19 -21.00 19.56
N ALA A 254 4.20 -21.61 18.93
CA ALA A 254 4.57 -21.32 17.54
C ALA A 254 3.58 -21.89 16.49
N LEU A 255 2.87 -22.98 16.80
CA LEU A 255 2.03 -23.70 15.83
C LEU A 255 0.76 -22.94 15.39
N PRO A 256 0.03 -22.22 16.29
CA PRO A 256 -1.12 -21.40 15.89
C PRO A 256 -0.74 -20.10 15.16
N LEU A 257 0.50 -19.61 15.34
CA LEU A 257 0.98 -18.32 14.81
C LEU A 257 1.49 -18.39 13.35
N LEU A 258 1.40 -19.56 12.71
CA LEU A 258 1.73 -19.74 11.29
C LEU A 258 0.61 -19.27 10.35
N LEU A 259 -0.53 -18.82 10.87
CA LEU A 259 -1.65 -18.32 10.07
C LEU A 259 -1.51 -16.81 9.89
N ALA A 260 -1.34 -16.37 8.63
CA ALA A 260 -1.40 -14.96 8.27
C ALA A 260 -2.81 -14.41 8.53
N THR A 261 -2.91 -13.25 9.17
CA THR A 261 -4.18 -12.63 9.52
C THR A 261 -4.23 -11.19 9.00
N GLY A 262 -5.21 -10.91 8.15
CA GLY A 262 -5.61 -9.56 7.79
C GLY A 262 -6.79 -9.13 8.65
N LEU A 263 -6.67 -8.00 9.33
CA LEU A 263 -7.68 -7.43 10.22
C LEU A 263 -7.96 -6.00 9.79
N LEU A 264 -9.24 -5.66 9.64
CA LEU A 264 -9.66 -4.26 9.54
C LEU A 264 -9.82 -3.74 10.96
N LEU A 265 -8.94 -2.84 11.41
CA LEU A 265 -8.97 -2.27 12.77
C LEU A 265 -10.14 -1.31 12.93
N GLU A 266 -10.37 -0.48 11.91
CA GLU A 266 -11.45 0.50 11.86
C GLU A 266 -11.89 0.74 10.42
N THR A 267 -13.07 1.35 10.27
CA THR A 267 -13.56 1.80 8.98
C THR A 267 -12.63 2.91 8.44
N PRO A 268 -12.13 2.81 7.20
CA PRO A 268 -11.25 3.82 6.62
C PRO A 268 -11.89 5.24 6.68
N PRO A 269 -11.12 6.29 7.01
CA PRO A 269 -11.58 7.67 6.87
C PRO A 269 -12.04 7.94 5.43
N VAL A 270 -13.03 8.83 5.25
CA VAL A 270 -13.55 9.08 3.90
C VAL A 270 -12.49 9.75 3.00
N GLN A 271 -11.58 10.51 3.60
CA GLN A 271 -10.52 11.27 2.94
C GLN A 271 -9.51 10.41 2.20
N VAL A 272 -9.39 9.12 2.55
CA VAL A 272 -8.50 8.20 1.85
C VAL A 272 -9.16 7.54 0.64
N GLU A 273 -10.44 7.81 0.34
CA GLU A 273 -11.14 7.23 -0.82
C GLU A 273 -10.31 7.40 -2.10
N SER A 274 -9.71 8.58 -2.30
CA SER A 274 -8.86 8.91 -3.46
C SER A 274 -7.70 7.94 -3.68
N ALA A 275 -7.09 7.41 -2.61
CA ALA A 275 -6.01 6.43 -2.68
C ALA A 275 -6.49 5.03 -3.10
N TRP A 276 -7.79 4.77 -3.02
CA TRP A 276 -8.44 3.49 -3.30
C TRP A 276 -9.30 3.53 -4.57
N LEU A 277 -9.20 4.59 -5.38
CA LEU A 277 -9.97 4.71 -6.63
C LEU A 277 -9.37 3.89 -7.77
N GLY A 278 -8.05 3.66 -7.79
CA GLY A 278 -7.37 3.13 -8.96
C GLY A 278 -7.46 4.15 -10.11
N GLY A 279 -7.89 3.72 -11.30
CA GLY A 279 -8.28 4.66 -12.35
C GLY A 279 -9.60 5.35 -12.02
N LEU A 280 -9.71 6.65 -12.30
CA LEU A 280 -10.97 7.37 -12.11
C LEU A 280 -11.78 7.36 -13.41
N ALA A 281 -12.91 6.65 -13.42
CA ALA A 281 -13.87 6.73 -14.50
C ALA A 281 -14.64 8.06 -14.41
N VAL A 282 -14.74 8.79 -15.53
CA VAL A 282 -15.30 10.15 -15.59
C VAL A 282 -16.34 10.28 -16.71
N ASN A 283 -17.59 10.52 -16.33
CA ASN A 283 -18.67 10.82 -17.26
C ASN A 283 -19.19 12.24 -17.05
N LEU A 284 -19.46 12.94 -18.16
CA LEU A 284 -20.05 14.27 -18.18
C LEU A 284 -21.41 14.25 -18.87
N GLU A 285 -22.41 14.86 -18.24
CA GLU A 285 -23.68 15.21 -18.89
C GLU A 285 -23.94 16.70 -18.81
N VAL A 286 -24.36 17.27 -19.92
CA VAL A 286 -24.82 18.65 -20.03
C VAL A 286 -26.32 18.65 -20.30
N VAL A 287 -27.08 19.30 -19.43
CA VAL A 287 -28.53 19.40 -19.57
C VAL A 287 -28.89 20.82 -19.98
N VAL A 288 -29.51 20.96 -21.16
CA VAL A 288 -30.02 22.21 -21.71
C VAL A 288 -31.50 22.35 -21.39
N HIS A 289 -31.85 23.41 -20.68
CA HIS A 289 -33.22 23.73 -20.26
C HIS A 289 -33.93 24.60 -21.30
N GLU A 290 -35.27 24.64 -21.29
CA GLU A 290 -36.07 25.43 -22.26
C GLU A 290 -35.77 26.94 -22.23
N ASP A 291 -35.36 27.46 -21.07
CA ASP A 291 -34.93 28.84 -20.87
C ASP A 291 -33.50 29.11 -21.36
N PHE A 292 -32.87 28.12 -22.02
CA PHE A 292 -31.48 28.11 -22.46
C PHE A 292 -30.45 28.20 -21.34
N ASN A 293 -30.85 27.95 -20.09
CA ASN A 293 -29.89 27.66 -19.03
C ASN A 293 -29.31 26.25 -19.21
N VAL A 294 -28.14 26.04 -18.60
CA VAL A 294 -27.44 24.78 -18.64
C VAL A 294 -27.08 24.32 -17.23
N SER A 295 -27.27 23.04 -16.96
CA SER A 295 -26.68 22.37 -15.79
C SER A 295 -25.71 21.30 -16.24
N VAL A 296 -24.67 21.09 -15.44
CA VAL A 296 -23.61 20.12 -15.70
C VAL A 296 -23.64 19.06 -14.61
N ILE A 297 -23.52 17.80 -15.01
CA ILE A 297 -23.53 16.65 -14.10
C ILE A 297 -22.28 15.84 -14.37
N TRP A 298 -21.36 15.85 -13.41
CA TRP A 298 -20.23 14.94 -13.38
C TRP A 298 -20.60 13.67 -12.64
N ARG A 299 -20.17 12.54 -13.18
CA ARG A 299 -20.32 11.23 -12.54
C ARG A 299 -18.97 10.55 -12.49
N PHE A 300 -18.55 10.22 -11.27
CA PHE A 300 -17.25 9.61 -11.00
C PHE A 300 -17.41 8.22 -10.40
N HIS A 301 -16.46 7.33 -10.72
CA HIS A 301 -16.35 6.03 -10.07
C HIS A 301 -14.90 5.52 -10.12
N GLY A 302 -14.35 5.07 -9.00
CA GLY A 302 -13.03 4.42 -8.99
C GLY A 302 -13.09 3.01 -9.59
N THR A 303 -12.15 2.64 -10.45
CA THR A 303 -12.07 1.33 -11.13
C THR A 303 -11.15 0.33 -10.43
N PHE A 304 -10.67 0.64 -9.22
CA PHE A 304 -9.82 -0.25 -8.44
C PHE A 304 -10.42 -1.65 -8.28
N THR A 305 -9.60 -2.66 -8.60
CA THR A 305 -9.99 -4.07 -8.49
C THR A 305 -9.28 -4.70 -7.29
N PRO A 306 -9.99 -5.05 -6.21
CA PRO A 306 -9.37 -5.62 -5.02
C PRO A 306 -8.81 -7.02 -5.30
N SER A 307 -7.56 -7.25 -4.92
CA SER A 307 -6.84 -8.51 -5.04
C SER A 307 -7.00 -9.41 -3.81
N SER A 308 -7.39 -8.83 -2.66
CA SER A 308 -7.50 -9.54 -1.39
C SER A 308 -8.85 -9.31 -0.68
N PRO A 309 -9.26 -10.21 0.24
CA PRO A 309 -10.44 -10.00 1.07
C PRO A 309 -10.37 -8.73 1.93
N LEU A 310 -9.17 -8.29 2.30
CA LEU A 310 -8.95 -7.07 3.09
C LEU A 310 -9.20 -5.82 2.25
N GLU A 311 -8.62 -5.76 1.05
CA GLU A 311 -8.87 -4.68 0.07
C GLU A 311 -10.34 -4.60 -0.30
N LYS A 312 -11.01 -5.73 -0.52
CA LYS A 312 -12.44 -5.77 -0.80
C LYS A 312 -13.26 -5.11 0.31
N ARG A 313 -12.90 -5.34 1.59
CA ARG A 313 -13.57 -4.70 2.73
C ARG A 313 -13.33 -3.19 2.74
N ILE A 314 -12.11 -2.73 2.46
CA ILE A 314 -11.77 -1.31 2.40
C ILE A 314 -12.59 -0.62 1.31
N VAL A 315 -12.55 -1.11 0.08
CA VAL A 315 -13.29 -0.55 -1.07
C VAL A 315 -14.79 -0.56 -0.81
N SER A 316 -15.34 -1.66 -0.27
CA SER A 316 -16.77 -1.75 0.06
C SER A 316 -17.22 -0.71 1.09
N SER A 317 -16.30 -0.23 1.94
CA SER A 317 -16.62 0.79 2.95
C SER A 317 -16.93 2.17 2.35
N PHE A 318 -16.55 2.42 1.09
CA PHE A 318 -16.81 3.66 0.35
C PHE A 318 -18.07 3.59 -0.53
N GLU A 319 -18.76 2.44 -0.60
CA GLU A 319 -19.97 2.32 -1.44
C GLU A 319 -21.12 3.24 -1.01
N ASN A 320 -21.14 3.65 0.26
CA ASN A 320 -22.19 4.49 0.85
C ASN A 320 -21.62 5.78 1.46
N ARG A 321 -20.34 6.09 1.23
CA ARG A 321 -19.66 7.26 1.81
C ARG A 321 -18.74 7.84 0.75
N MET A 322 -18.78 9.16 0.59
CA MET A 322 -18.06 9.86 -0.46
C MET A 322 -17.21 10.97 0.14
N ASP A 323 -15.98 11.13 -0.34
CA ASP A 323 -15.19 12.34 -0.07
C ASP A 323 -15.72 13.50 -0.91
N THR A 324 -16.77 14.15 -0.40
CA THR A 324 -17.42 15.28 -1.05
C THR A 324 -16.44 16.40 -1.42
N ASN A 325 -15.42 16.65 -0.60
CA ASN A 325 -14.45 17.71 -0.87
C ASN A 325 -13.57 17.36 -2.07
N PHE A 326 -13.10 16.11 -2.14
CA PHE A 326 -12.33 15.61 -3.28
C PHE A 326 -13.12 15.72 -4.59
N TYR A 327 -14.34 15.16 -4.65
CA TYR A 327 -15.12 15.17 -5.90
C TYR A 327 -15.59 16.57 -6.29
N ASN A 328 -15.94 17.43 -5.33
CA ASN A 328 -16.29 18.83 -5.64
C ASN A 328 -15.10 19.58 -6.23
N ARG A 329 -13.90 19.43 -5.65
CA ARG A 329 -12.69 20.07 -6.16
C ARG A 329 -12.33 19.54 -7.55
N ALA A 330 -12.42 18.22 -7.74
CA ALA A 330 -12.20 17.60 -9.05
C ALA A 330 -13.18 18.16 -10.09
N ALA A 331 -14.48 18.14 -9.81
CA ALA A 331 -15.51 18.65 -10.70
C ALA A 331 -15.32 20.13 -11.06
N LEU A 332 -15.03 20.99 -10.07
CA LEU A 332 -14.78 22.43 -10.29
C LEU A 332 -13.50 22.72 -11.07
N THR A 333 -12.47 21.88 -10.93
CA THR A 333 -11.24 22.02 -11.70
C THR A 333 -11.49 21.61 -13.15
N ILE A 334 -12.03 20.40 -13.35
CA ILE A 334 -12.24 19.78 -14.66
C ILE A 334 -13.29 20.53 -15.50
N VAL A 335 -14.33 21.10 -14.88
CA VAL A 335 -15.35 21.88 -15.60
C VAL A 335 -14.78 23.18 -16.19
N GLY A 336 -13.78 23.77 -15.51
CA GLY A 336 -13.12 24.98 -15.99
C GLY A 336 -12.45 24.74 -17.33
N ASP A 337 -11.70 23.63 -17.40
CA ASP A 337 -11.00 23.19 -18.60
C ASP A 337 -11.97 22.71 -19.70
N ALA A 338 -13.06 22.02 -19.32
CA ALA A 338 -14.03 21.49 -20.27
C ALA A 338 -14.84 22.59 -21.00
N PHE A 339 -15.11 23.72 -20.35
CA PHE A 339 -15.95 24.80 -20.90
C PHE A 339 -15.22 26.13 -21.09
N ASN A 340 -13.93 26.21 -20.75
CA ASN A 340 -13.15 27.44 -20.74
C ASN A 340 -13.86 28.58 -19.98
N GLU A 341 -14.35 28.26 -18.78
CA GLU A 341 -15.11 29.16 -17.91
C GLU A 341 -14.87 28.82 -16.44
N SER A 342 -14.48 29.79 -15.62
CA SER A 342 -13.93 29.51 -14.29
C SER A 342 -14.95 29.59 -13.15
N ASN A 343 -16.14 30.17 -13.32
CA ASN A 343 -17.08 30.37 -12.21
C ASN A 343 -18.27 29.38 -12.24
N TRP A 344 -18.10 28.26 -11.55
CA TRP A 344 -19.15 27.25 -11.38
C TRP A 344 -19.54 27.11 -9.91
N ILE A 345 -20.82 26.79 -9.67
CA ILE A 345 -21.37 26.59 -8.32
C ILE A 345 -21.82 25.14 -8.20
N VAL A 346 -21.38 24.46 -7.14
CA VAL A 346 -21.86 23.11 -6.78
C VAL A 346 -23.29 23.24 -6.25
N THR A 347 -24.24 22.62 -6.92
CA THR A 347 -25.66 22.61 -6.53
C THR A 347 -26.05 21.34 -5.80
N GLU A 348 -25.39 20.22 -6.09
CA GLU A 348 -25.60 18.93 -5.45
C GLU A 348 -24.31 18.10 -5.49
N SER A 349 -24.05 17.32 -4.44
CA SER A 349 -22.94 16.37 -4.40
C SER A 349 -23.30 15.19 -3.49
N ASP A 350 -23.57 14.03 -4.08
CA ASP A 350 -23.99 12.82 -3.36
C ASP A 350 -23.74 11.52 -4.17
N ILE A 351 -23.90 10.36 -3.53
CA ILE A 351 -23.91 9.05 -4.18
C ILE A 351 -25.33 8.75 -4.65
N HIS A 352 -25.53 8.62 -5.96
CA HIS A 352 -26.82 8.22 -6.53
C HIS A 352 -26.82 6.72 -6.86
N PRO A 353 -27.58 5.87 -6.14
CA PRO A 353 -27.53 4.40 -6.32
C PRO A 353 -27.98 3.93 -7.70
N ASN A 354 -28.86 4.70 -8.34
CA ASN A 354 -29.43 4.40 -9.66
C ASN A 354 -28.61 4.97 -10.81
N GLU A 355 -27.65 5.85 -10.53
CA GLU A 355 -26.78 6.40 -11.55
C GLU A 355 -25.56 5.50 -11.77
N THR A 356 -25.15 5.38 -13.03
CA THR A 356 -24.04 4.52 -13.46
C THR A 356 -22.97 5.36 -14.14
N VAL A 357 -21.74 4.94 -13.99
CA VAL A 357 -20.58 5.45 -14.73
C VAL A 357 -20.20 4.40 -15.76
N TRP A 358 -19.83 4.85 -16.95
CA TRP A 358 -19.35 3.98 -18.01
C TRP A 358 -17.85 4.18 -18.12
N SER A 359 -17.07 3.11 -18.26
CA SER A 359 -15.64 3.22 -18.57
C SER A 359 -15.14 1.93 -19.22
N ALA A 360 -14.33 2.07 -20.27
CA ALA A 360 -13.67 0.97 -20.98
C ALA A 360 -14.58 -0.24 -21.32
N GLY A 361 -15.84 0.02 -21.69
CA GLY A 361 -16.81 -1.03 -22.04
C GLY A 361 -17.56 -1.66 -20.87
N ALA A 362 -17.33 -1.22 -19.64
CA ALA A 362 -18.05 -1.64 -18.44
C ALA A 362 -18.95 -0.52 -17.88
N LEU A 363 -20.01 -0.92 -17.17
CA LEU A 363 -20.88 -0.03 -16.40
C LEU A 363 -20.66 -0.27 -14.91
N TYR A 364 -20.35 0.79 -14.18
CA TYR A 364 -20.15 0.82 -12.75
C TYR A 364 -21.36 1.47 -12.08
N PRO A 365 -22.05 0.78 -11.15
CA PRO A 365 -23.19 1.36 -10.44
C PRO A 365 -22.71 2.34 -9.35
N ARG A 366 -23.65 3.06 -8.72
CA ARG A 366 -23.38 3.93 -7.56
C ARG A 366 -22.39 5.05 -7.90
N ALA A 367 -22.72 5.80 -8.94
CA ALA A 367 -21.96 6.97 -9.33
C ALA A 367 -21.85 7.99 -8.19
N ARG A 368 -20.67 8.59 -8.04
CA ARG A 368 -20.46 9.80 -7.24
C ARG A 368 -20.82 10.97 -8.12
N VAL A 369 -21.92 11.64 -7.81
CA VAL A 369 -22.54 12.65 -8.68
C VAL A 369 -22.25 14.02 -8.12
N VAL A 370 -21.70 14.90 -8.96
CA VAL A 370 -21.55 16.33 -8.65
C VAL A 370 -22.30 17.12 -9.70
N ARG A 371 -23.32 17.86 -9.28
CA ARG A 371 -24.07 18.77 -10.14
C ARG A 371 -23.54 20.18 -9.99
N LEU A 372 -23.32 20.82 -11.12
CA LEU A 372 -22.84 22.19 -11.22
C LEU A 372 -23.86 23.03 -11.98
N ALA A 373 -23.99 24.27 -11.55
CA ALA A 373 -24.68 25.33 -12.29
C ALA A 373 -23.70 26.46 -12.61
N PRO A 374 -23.88 27.15 -13.75
CA PRO A 374 -23.10 28.33 -14.05
C PRO A 374 -23.35 29.41 -12.99
N SER A 375 -22.29 30.09 -12.56
CA SER A 375 -22.43 31.27 -11.71
C SER A 375 -23.15 32.39 -12.47
N PRO A 376 -23.96 33.24 -11.79
CA PRO A 376 -24.50 34.45 -12.40
C PRO A 376 -23.45 35.41 -12.98
N LEU A 377 -22.17 35.22 -12.64
CA LEU A 377 -21.04 36.01 -13.09
C LEU A 377 -20.35 35.45 -14.36
N ASN A 378 -20.85 34.34 -14.93
CA ASN A 378 -20.24 33.70 -16.10
C ASN A 378 -20.42 34.50 -17.39
N GLY A 379 -19.40 34.41 -18.26
CA GLY A 379 -19.43 34.94 -19.62
C GLY A 379 -20.16 34.03 -20.62
N LEU A 380 -20.45 32.78 -20.23
CA LEU A 380 -21.13 31.76 -21.04
C LEU A 380 -20.43 31.51 -22.39
N SER A 381 -19.09 31.53 -22.39
CA SER A 381 -18.23 31.36 -23.58
C SER A 381 -18.51 30.07 -24.36
N PHE A 382 -18.94 29.02 -23.66
CA PHE A 382 -19.30 27.72 -24.23
C PHE A 382 -20.68 27.66 -24.89
N LEU A 383 -21.49 28.74 -24.77
CA LEU A 383 -22.80 28.86 -25.38
C LEU A 383 -22.76 29.89 -26.52
N ALA A 384 -23.09 29.46 -27.73
CA ALA A 384 -23.28 30.36 -28.87
C ALA A 384 -24.76 30.39 -29.26
N ARG A 385 -25.36 31.58 -29.22
CA ARG A 385 -26.77 31.79 -29.61
C ARG A 385 -26.86 32.47 -30.97
N SER A 386 -27.64 31.88 -31.87
CA SER A 386 -27.97 32.46 -33.18
C SER A 386 -29.47 32.33 -33.42
N GLY A 387 -30.22 33.43 -33.26
CA GLY A 387 -31.68 33.41 -33.33
C GLY A 387 -32.31 32.52 -32.25
N THR A 388 -33.07 31.50 -32.67
CA THR A 388 -33.69 30.49 -31.79
C THR A 388 -32.79 29.27 -31.55
N ASN A 389 -31.59 29.25 -32.12
CA ASN A 389 -30.64 28.16 -31.96
C ASN A 389 -29.65 28.46 -30.83
N LEU A 390 -29.37 27.44 -30.03
CA LEU A 390 -28.33 27.42 -29.01
C LEU A 390 -27.34 26.31 -29.33
N THR A 391 -26.07 26.66 -29.47
CA THR A 391 -24.97 25.70 -29.61
C THR A 391 -24.22 25.59 -28.29
N VAL A 392 -24.08 24.37 -27.79
CA VAL A 392 -23.26 24.01 -26.64
C VAL A 392 -21.95 23.43 -27.16
N THR A 393 -20.82 23.96 -26.69
CA THR A 393 -19.48 23.40 -26.96
C THR A 393 -18.86 22.91 -25.66
N ALA A 394 -18.28 21.71 -25.66
CA ALA A 394 -17.52 21.17 -24.55
C ALA A 394 -16.22 20.54 -25.07
N HIS A 395 -15.16 20.62 -24.28
CA HIS A 395 -13.86 20.02 -24.57
C HIS A 395 -13.62 18.83 -23.63
N ASP A 396 -12.86 17.84 -24.10
CA ASP A 396 -12.27 16.86 -23.19
C ASP A 396 -11.08 17.52 -22.47
N PRO A 397 -11.20 17.80 -21.16
CA PRO A 397 -10.21 18.56 -20.41
C PRO A 397 -8.87 17.82 -20.31
N PHE A 398 -8.87 16.48 -20.45
CA PHE A 398 -7.64 15.68 -20.39
C PHE A 398 -6.91 15.60 -21.74
N LYS A 399 -7.53 16.08 -22.82
CA LYS A 399 -6.96 16.16 -24.17
C LYS A 399 -6.60 17.57 -24.60
N PHE A 400 -7.41 18.56 -24.26
CA PHE A 400 -7.32 19.90 -24.82
C PHE A 400 -6.13 20.71 -24.26
N GLU A 401 -5.89 20.70 -22.95
CA GLU A 401 -4.74 21.38 -22.31
C GLU A 401 -4.18 20.55 -21.14
N PRO A 402 -3.22 19.64 -21.36
CA PRO A 402 -2.75 18.72 -20.31
C PRO A 402 -1.87 19.46 -19.29
N THR A 403 -2.47 19.98 -18.22
CA THR A 403 -1.75 20.54 -17.06
C THR A 403 -1.29 19.43 -16.10
N ILE A 404 -0.36 18.57 -16.57
CA ILE A 404 0.52 17.67 -15.78
C ILE A 404 -0.19 16.44 -15.10
N PRO A 405 0.50 15.28 -15.01
CA PRO A 405 0.49 14.25 -16.06
C PRO A 405 -0.92 13.63 -16.29
N SER A 406 -1.29 13.56 -17.57
CA SER A 406 -2.63 13.29 -18.10
C SER A 406 -2.92 11.80 -18.36
N GLU A 407 -2.94 10.95 -17.35
CA GLU A 407 -3.53 9.60 -17.50
C GLU A 407 -5.04 9.69 -17.25
N GLY A 408 -5.75 10.32 -18.18
CA GLY A 408 -7.20 10.46 -18.11
C GLY A 408 -7.81 10.80 -19.47
N TRP A 409 -9.10 10.55 -19.60
CA TRP A 409 -9.97 11.01 -20.68
C TRP A 409 -11.41 11.04 -20.18
N MET A 410 -12.28 11.72 -20.89
CA MET A 410 -13.71 11.66 -20.62
C MET A 410 -14.25 10.34 -21.18
N ASP A 411 -14.58 9.39 -20.30
CA ASP A 411 -15.06 8.07 -20.69
C ASP A 411 -16.39 8.18 -21.45
N ALA A 412 -17.32 9.00 -20.96
CA ALA A 412 -18.56 9.29 -21.68
C ALA A 412 -18.97 10.75 -21.58
N PHE A 413 -19.52 11.26 -22.70
CA PHE A 413 -20.12 12.58 -22.78
C PHE A 413 -21.59 12.45 -23.22
N GLN A 414 -22.47 13.22 -22.62
CA GLN A 414 -23.88 13.30 -23.01
C GLN A 414 -24.36 14.74 -23.03
N VAL A 415 -25.14 15.10 -24.04
CA VAL A 415 -25.94 16.34 -24.01
C VAL A 415 -27.41 15.95 -24.07
N THR A 416 -28.15 16.40 -23.06
CA THR A 416 -29.59 16.20 -22.90
C THR A 416 -30.28 17.55 -23.08
N TRP A 417 -31.41 17.59 -23.78
CA TRP A 417 -32.24 18.79 -23.88
C TRP A 417 -33.66 18.51 -23.39
N GLN A 418 -34.26 19.51 -22.74
CA GLN A 418 -35.56 19.38 -22.08
C GLN A 418 -36.69 20.09 -22.83
N GLY A 419 -37.91 19.63 -22.56
CA GLY A 419 -39.14 20.26 -23.02
C GLY A 419 -39.28 20.21 -24.55
N ARG A 420 -39.54 21.37 -25.16
CA ARG A 420 -39.81 21.54 -26.59
C ARG A 420 -38.57 21.69 -27.45
N LEU A 421 -37.37 21.69 -26.86
CA LEU A 421 -36.14 21.79 -27.63
C LEU A 421 -35.99 20.60 -28.59
N VAL A 422 -35.49 20.87 -29.80
CA VAL A 422 -35.19 19.85 -30.82
C VAL A 422 -33.73 19.94 -31.26
N LEU A 423 -33.13 18.78 -31.51
CA LEU A 423 -31.78 18.68 -32.06
C LEU A 423 -31.76 19.23 -33.49
N VAL A 424 -30.82 20.13 -33.77
CA VAL A 424 -30.57 20.69 -35.11
C VAL A 424 -29.39 19.97 -35.77
N ARG A 425 -28.25 19.94 -35.09
CA ARG A 425 -27.04 19.25 -35.54
C ARG A 425 -26.12 18.96 -34.37
N TRP A 426 -25.12 18.12 -34.61
CA TRP A 426 -24.04 17.83 -33.68
C TRP A 426 -22.75 17.58 -34.46
N ALA A 427 -21.62 17.82 -33.79
CA ALA A 427 -20.29 17.57 -34.32
C ALA A 427 -19.35 17.16 -33.19
N ALA A 428 -18.30 16.40 -33.51
CA ALA A 428 -17.20 16.11 -32.59
C ALA A 428 -15.88 15.96 -33.36
N SER A 429 -14.75 16.21 -32.71
CA SER A 429 -13.41 16.11 -33.30
C SER A 429 -12.46 15.27 -32.45
N GLY A 430 -11.53 14.54 -33.08
CA GLY A 430 -10.43 13.87 -32.36
C GLY A 430 -10.73 12.47 -31.79
N GLY A 431 -11.86 11.84 -32.13
CA GLY A 431 -12.26 10.50 -31.66
C GLY A 431 -13.31 9.76 -32.52
N THR A 432 -14.04 8.80 -31.95
CA THR A 432 -15.08 7.98 -32.64
C THR A 432 -16.49 8.60 -32.64
N VAL A 433 -17.26 8.33 -33.70
CA VAL A 433 -18.63 8.86 -33.91
C VAL A 433 -19.56 8.62 -32.70
N ALA A 434 -20.57 9.47 -32.50
CA ALA A 434 -21.58 9.32 -31.44
C ALA A 434 -22.18 7.90 -31.42
N GLU A 435 -22.23 7.29 -30.24
CA GLU A 435 -22.71 5.92 -30.08
C GLU A 435 -24.25 5.87 -30.08
N THR A 436 -24.92 6.86 -29.49
CA THR A 436 -26.38 6.87 -29.32
C THR A 436 -26.97 8.25 -29.57
N ILE A 437 -28.03 8.30 -30.38
CA ILE A 437 -28.82 9.51 -30.66
C ILE A 437 -30.28 9.19 -30.36
N SER A 438 -30.89 10.00 -29.50
CA SER A 438 -32.29 9.88 -29.08
C SER A 438 -33.07 11.16 -29.42
N ALA A 439 -34.37 11.17 -29.14
CA ALA A 439 -35.24 12.33 -29.32
C ALA A 439 -34.84 13.52 -28.41
N ASN A 440 -34.21 13.25 -27.27
CA ASN A 440 -33.90 14.23 -26.24
C ASN A 440 -32.44 14.21 -25.73
N PHE A 441 -31.58 13.36 -26.28
CA PHE A 441 -30.15 13.36 -25.94
C PHE A 441 -29.28 12.81 -27.06
N ILE A 442 -27.98 13.15 -27.00
CA ILE A 442 -26.90 12.51 -27.76
C ILE A 442 -25.79 12.09 -26.80
N ARG A 443 -25.20 10.91 -27.04
CA ARG A 443 -24.18 10.32 -26.17
C ARG A 443 -22.99 9.77 -26.97
N TRP A 444 -21.80 10.01 -26.43
CA TRP A 444 -20.53 9.43 -26.86
C TRP A 444 -19.94 8.59 -25.72
N ARG A 445 -19.30 7.47 -26.07
CA ARG A 445 -18.56 6.61 -25.15
C ARG A 445 -17.24 6.19 -25.79
N ALA A 446 -16.14 6.29 -25.06
CA ALA A 446 -14.79 6.10 -25.58
C ALA A 446 -14.06 4.96 -24.87
N TYR A 447 -13.75 3.84 -25.56
CA TYR A 447 -13.22 2.64 -24.88
C TYR A 447 -11.81 2.84 -24.34
N ASN A 448 -11.14 3.87 -24.83
CA ASN A 448 -9.80 4.26 -24.44
C ASN A 448 -9.59 5.73 -24.79
N ARG A 449 -8.46 6.28 -24.33
CA ARG A 449 -8.04 7.64 -24.64
C ARG A 449 -8.00 7.97 -26.12
N LEU A 450 -7.64 7.04 -27.02
CA LEU A 450 -7.54 7.33 -28.46
C LEU A 450 -8.91 7.56 -29.09
N GLU A 451 -9.96 6.96 -28.54
CA GLU A 451 -11.33 7.07 -29.04
C GLU A 451 -12.10 8.27 -28.49
N ALA A 452 -11.67 8.84 -27.35
CA ALA A 452 -12.29 10.02 -26.77
C ALA A 452 -12.21 11.21 -27.73
N GLN A 453 -13.20 12.11 -27.72
CA GLN A 453 -13.15 13.30 -28.58
C GLN A 453 -12.38 14.40 -27.88
N GLU A 454 -11.77 15.30 -28.63
CA GLU A 454 -11.18 16.53 -28.11
C GLU A 454 -12.25 17.61 -27.88
N THR A 455 -13.26 17.68 -28.74
CA THR A 455 -14.32 18.68 -28.67
C THR A 455 -15.65 18.08 -29.11
N TYR A 456 -16.71 18.48 -28.43
CA TYR A 456 -18.09 18.09 -28.65
C TYR A 456 -18.95 19.33 -28.87
N GLN A 457 -19.82 19.30 -29.88
CA GLN A 457 -20.74 20.38 -30.19
C GLN A 457 -22.15 19.86 -30.45
N VAL A 458 -23.14 20.49 -29.82
CA VAL A 458 -24.56 20.16 -30.01
C VAL A 458 -25.35 21.43 -30.18
N GLU A 459 -26.13 21.51 -31.24
CA GLU A 459 -27.02 22.63 -31.52
C GLU A 459 -28.47 22.20 -31.35
N VAL A 460 -29.20 22.92 -30.49
CA VAL A 460 -30.63 22.73 -30.23
C VAL A 460 -31.41 24.00 -30.53
N ARG A 461 -32.70 23.86 -30.79
CA ARG A 461 -33.58 24.99 -31.15
C ARG A 461 -34.95 24.86 -30.52
N LEU A 462 -35.56 26.01 -30.18
CA LEU A 462 -37.00 26.09 -29.90
C LEU A 462 -37.80 26.11 -31.22
N PRO A 463 -38.77 25.20 -31.41
CA PRO A 463 -39.50 25.01 -32.66
C PRO A 463 -40.30 26.23 -33.11
#